data_AF-A0A7C5VMT3-F1
#
_entry.id   AF-A0A7C5VMT3-F1
#
_cell.length_a   1.000
_cell.length_b   1.000
_cell.length_c   1.000
_cell.angle_alpha   90.00
_cell.angle_beta   90.00
_cell.angle_gamma   90.00
#
_symmetry.space_group_name_H-M   'P 1'
#
loop_
_entity.id
_entity.type
_entity.pdbx_description
1 polymer ?
#
loop_
_entity_poly.entity_id
_entity_poly.type
_entity_poly.pdbx_seq_one_letter_code
_entity_poly.pdbx_strand_id
1 'polypeptide(L)'
;MLIALKGLSEDYNEQDIFKNALYGVIFCRVAGIAAVAVMDGSFLLGGITAPAFGPGSALFFASGIIIGVVVLFIFYLFGAIFFKKSFDILSVKSGEKMFSTAGLLLLIGALLTIILVGFVVMFVAWILAAVAFFSIKTPARLPSEPPTT
;
A
#
# COMPACT_ATOMS: atom_id res chain seq x y z
N MET A 1 10.61 -4.94 4.75
CA MET A 1 10.43 -4.64 3.30
C MET A 1 11.00 -3.28 2.90
N LEU A 2 10.65 -2.19 3.59
CA LEU A 2 11.17 -0.84 3.26
C LEU A 2 12.71 -0.75 3.25
N ILE A 3 13.40 -1.45 4.16
CA ILE A 3 14.87 -1.52 4.19
C ILE A 3 15.44 -2.21 2.93
N ALA A 4 14.79 -3.28 2.45
CA ALA A 4 15.22 -3.99 1.23
C ALA A 4 14.97 -3.15 -0.04
N LEU A 5 13.84 -2.45 -0.10
CA LEU A 5 13.54 -1.50 -1.18
C LEU A 5 14.48 -0.29 -1.17
N LYS A 6 14.90 0.18 0.01
CA LYS A 6 15.92 1.23 0.15
C LYS A 6 17.27 0.75 -0.41
N GLY A 7 17.69 -0.46 -0.04
CA GLY A 7 18.93 -1.07 -0.55
C GLY A 7 18.93 -1.23 -2.07
N LEU A 8 17.84 -1.71 -2.67
CA LEU A 8 17.72 -1.77 -4.13
C LEU A 8 17.62 -0.39 -4.79
N SER A 9 17.02 0.60 -4.14
CA SER A 9 16.94 1.97 -4.67
C SER A 9 18.30 2.65 -4.71
N GLU A 10 19.14 2.42 -3.70
CA GLU A 10 20.55 2.86 -3.69
C GLU A 10 21.39 2.09 -4.72
N ASP A 11 21.15 0.79 -4.89
CA ASP A 11 21.88 -0.07 -5.85
C ASP A 11 21.52 0.24 -7.32
N TYR A 12 20.24 0.49 -7.61
CA TYR A 12 19.75 0.86 -8.94
C TYR A 12 19.77 2.36 -9.23
N ASN A 13 20.26 3.19 -8.29
CA ASN A 13 20.25 4.66 -8.32
C ASN A 13 18.85 5.29 -8.58
N GLU A 14 17.77 4.54 -8.37
CA GLU A 14 16.42 4.96 -8.73
C GLU A 14 15.60 5.18 -7.47
N GLN A 15 15.60 6.43 -7.00
CA GLN A 15 14.89 6.85 -5.78
C GLN A 15 13.37 6.66 -5.87
N ASP A 16 12.84 6.61 -7.09
CA ASP A 16 11.42 6.41 -7.35
C ASP A 16 10.92 5.02 -6.93
N ILE A 17 11.78 4.01 -6.84
CA ILE A 17 11.40 2.67 -6.37
C ILE A 17 11.02 2.73 -4.88
N PHE A 18 11.88 3.36 -4.08
CA PHE A 18 11.67 3.50 -2.64
C PHE A 18 10.59 4.54 -2.34
N LYS A 19 10.59 5.69 -3.03
CA LYS A 19 9.50 6.66 -2.92
C LYS A 19 8.17 6.03 -3.29
N ASN A 20 8.13 5.21 -4.37
CA ASN A 20 6.90 4.56 -4.78
C ASN A 20 6.43 3.43 -3.83
N ALA A 21 7.32 2.84 -3.04
CA ALA A 21 6.87 1.91 -2.01
C ALA A 21 6.49 2.67 -0.73
N LEU A 22 7.18 3.76 -0.44
CA LEU A 22 6.99 4.59 0.73
C LEU A 22 5.63 5.29 0.70
N TYR A 23 5.20 5.92 -0.41
CA TYR A 23 3.82 6.42 -0.41
C TYR A 23 2.80 5.28 -0.33
N GLY A 24 3.07 4.06 -0.80
CA GLY A 24 2.12 2.96 -0.65
C GLY A 24 1.88 2.64 0.84
N VAL A 25 2.94 2.63 1.63
CA VAL A 25 2.88 2.46 3.10
C VAL A 25 2.27 3.68 3.79
N ILE A 26 2.65 4.90 3.37
CA ILE A 26 2.08 6.14 3.90
C ILE A 26 0.57 6.18 3.62
N PHE A 27 0.12 5.87 2.40
CA PHE A 27 -1.29 5.80 2.05
C PHE A 27 -2.03 4.78 2.90
N CYS A 28 -1.44 3.62 3.19
CA CYS A 28 -2.04 2.64 4.10
C CYS A 28 -2.21 3.20 5.52
N ARG A 29 -1.21 3.92 6.04
CA ARG A 29 -1.30 4.59 7.35
C ARG A 29 -2.28 5.76 7.35
N VAL A 30 -2.28 6.59 6.31
CA VAL A 30 -3.18 7.74 6.13
C VAL A 30 -4.62 7.26 5.97
N ALA A 31 -4.87 6.16 5.26
CA ALA A 31 -6.19 5.56 5.13
C ALA A 31 -6.77 5.17 6.51
N GLY A 32 -5.94 4.55 7.35
CA GLY A 32 -6.34 4.20 8.73
C GLY A 32 -6.67 5.43 9.58
N ILE A 33 -5.84 6.48 9.51
CA ILE A 33 -6.08 7.73 10.26
C ILE A 33 -7.32 8.46 9.75
N ALA A 34 -7.50 8.52 8.42
CA ALA A 34 -8.65 9.16 7.79
C ALA A 34 -9.96 8.44 8.16
N ALA A 35 -9.96 7.11 8.19
CA ALA A 35 -11.14 6.34 8.59
C ALA A 35 -11.54 6.59 10.05
N VAL A 36 -10.58 6.61 10.97
CA VAL A 36 -10.83 6.93 12.39
C VAL A 36 -11.37 8.35 12.52
N ALA A 37 -10.76 9.32 11.85
CA ALA A 37 -11.23 10.71 11.86
C ALA A 37 -12.66 10.88 11.31
N VAL A 38 -13.05 10.12 10.28
CA VAL A 38 -14.41 10.14 9.74
C VAL A 38 -15.41 9.50 10.71
N MET A 39 -15.02 8.41 11.38
CA MET A 39 -15.87 7.75 12.38
C MET A 39 -16.09 8.66 13.60
N ASP A 40 -15.03 9.25 14.14
CA ASP A 40 -15.10 10.18 15.27
C ASP A 40 -15.84 11.48 14.89
N GLY A 41 -15.59 12.02 13.69
CA GLY A 41 -16.31 13.19 13.19
C GLY A 41 -17.82 12.95 13.06
N SER A 42 -18.21 11.75 12.61
CA SER A 42 -19.62 11.36 12.50
C SER A 42 -20.26 11.10 13.87
N PHE A 43 -19.51 10.54 14.83
CA PHE A 43 -19.92 10.39 16.22
C PHE A 43 -20.20 11.74 16.87
N LEU A 44 -19.26 12.69 16.73
CA LEU A 44 -19.38 14.02 17.31
C LEU A 44 -20.52 14.82 16.70
N LEU A 45 -20.68 14.77 15.36
CA LEU A 45 -21.77 15.46 14.65
C LEU A 45 -23.15 14.86 15.00
N GLY A 46 -23.24 13.53 15.14
CA GLY A 46 -24.45 12.84 15.56
C GLY A 46 -24.83 13.12 17.03
N GLY A 47 -23.84 13.27 17.92
CA GLY A 47 -24.06 13.54 19.35
C GLY A 47 -24.50 14.97 19.68
N ILE A 48 -24.22 15.95 18.81
CA ILE A 48 -24.67 17.34 18.96
C ILE A 48 -26.00 17.64 18.26
N THR A 49 -26.35 16.92 17.18
CA THR A 49 -27.57 17.14 16.40
C THR A 49 -28.72 16.20 16.75
N ALA A 50 -28.43 15.05 17.36
CA ALA A 50 -29.40 14.09 17.85
C ALA A 50 -29.07 13.69 19.30
N PRO A 51 -30.07 13.33 20.12
CA PRO A 51 -29.81 12.78 21.44
C PRO A 51 -28.89 11.55 21.31
N ALA A 52 -27.85 11.47 22.15
CA ALA A 52 -26.76 10.50 22.02
C ALA A 52 -27.21 9.04 21.83
N PHE A 53 -28.38 8.68 22.36
CA PHE A 53 -28.98 7.33 22.28
C PHE A 53 -30.35 7.31 21.58
N GLY A 54 -30.63 8.26 20.67
CA GLY A 54 -31.88 8.31 19.91
C GLY A 54 -31.78 7.71 18.50
N PRO A 55 -32.92 7.47 17.81
CA PRO A 55 -32.93 6.92 16.45
C PRO A 55 -32.16 7.78 15.43
N GLY A 56 -32.09 9.10 15.68
CA GLY A 56 -31.31 10.03 14.86
C GLY A 56 -29.81 9.77 14.88
N SER A 57 -29.23 9.44 16.05
CA SER A 57 -27.79 9.18 16.15
C SER A 57 -27.41 7.91 15.38
N ALA A 58 -28.23 6.86 15.45
CA ALA A 58 -28.01 5.61 14.70
C ALA A 58 -27.90 5.81 13.17
N LEU A 59 -28.66 6.75 12.59
CA LEU A 59 -28.56 7.09 11.17
C LEU A 59 -27.26 7.82 10.82
N PHE A 60 -26.77 8.71 11.70
CA PHE A 60 -25.46 9.36 11.53
C PHE A 60 -24.30 8.39 11.67
N PHE A 61 -24.39 7.43 12.60
CA PHE A 61 -23.41 6.34 12.73
C PHE A 61 -23.38 5.46 11.48
N ALA A 62 -24.54 5.03 10.98
CA ALA A 62 -24.62 4.22 9.77
C ALA A 62 -24.03 4.97 8.56
N SER A 63 -24.38 6.26 8.40
CA SER A 63 -23.82 7.13 7.36
C SER A 63 -22.30 7.28 7.48
N GLY A 64 -21.79 7.56 8.67
CA GLY A 64 -20.35 7.72 8.94
C GLY A 64 -19.55 6.45 8.68
N ILE A 65 -20.10 5.27 9.02
CA ILE A 65 -19.48 3.98 8.72
C ILE A 65 -19.43 3.76 7.21
N ILE A 66 -20.52 3.99 6.49
CA ILE A 66 -20.57 3.80 5.03
C ILE A 66 -19.56 4.72 4.34
N ILE A 67 -19.55 6.01 4.68
CA ILE A 67 -18.61 6.99 4.11
C ILE A 67 -17.18 6.63 4.50
N GLY A 68 -16.93 6.28 5.76
CA GLY A 68 -15.63 5.87 6.26
C GLY A 68 -15.08 4.67 5.50
N VAL A 69 -15.88 3.63 5.29
CA VAL A 69 -15.51 2.43 4.53
C VAL A 69 -15.19 2.77 3.08
N VAL A 70 -16.00 3.62 2.43
CA VAL A 70 -15.75 4.03 1.03
C VAL A 70 -14.46 4.83 0.90
N VAL A 71 -14.20 5.79 1.80
CA VAL A 71 -12.97 6.58 1.81
C VAL A 71 -11.75 5.70 2.06
N LEU A 72 -11.83 4.79 3.04
CA LEU A 72 -10.78 3.83 3.35
C LEU A 72 -10.48 2.96 2.13
N PHE A 73 -11.53 2.46 1.47
CA PHE A 73 -11.41 1.63 0.27
C PHE A 73 -10.73 2.36 -0.89
N ILE A 74 -11.09 3.62 -1.16
CA ILE A 74 -10.46 4.43 -2.21
C ILE A 74 -8.98 4.66 -1.90
N PHE A 75 -8.64 5.08 -0.68
CA PHE A 75 -7.24 5.28 -0.29
C PHE A 75 -6.43 3.99 -0.36
N TYR A 76 -7.05 2.86 0.00
CA TYR A 76 -6.43 1.54 -0.09
C TYR A 76 -6.11 1.15 -1.54
N LEU A 77 -7.04 1.39 -2.46
CA LEU A 77 -6.86 1.21 -3.90
C LEU A 77 -5.70 2.05 -4.44
N PHE A 78 -5.63 3.33 -4.07
CA PHE A 78 -4.52 4.20 -4.44
C PHE A 78 -3.17 3.67 -3.93
N GLY A 79 -3.12 3.21 -2.67
CA GLY A 79 -1.92 2.59 -2.09
C GLY A 79 -1.46 1.34 -2.86
N ALA A 80 -2.40 0.49 -3.27
CA ALA A 80 -2.10 -0.73 -4.03
C ALA A 80 -1.63 -0.45 -5.46
N ILE A 81 -2.23 0.53 -6.15
CA ILE A 81 -1.78 0.98 -7.48
C ILE A 81 -0.33 1.45 -7.43
N PHE A 82 0.00 2.20 -6.38
CA PHE A 82 1.33 2.76 -6.21
C PHE A 82 2.39 1.68 -5.90
N PHE A 83 2.03 0.68 -5.08
CA PHE A 83 2.83 -0.54 -4.91
C PHE A 83 3.04 -1.30 -6.23
N LYS A 84 1.99 -1.47 -7.04
CA LYS A 84 2.10 -2.11 -8.37
C LYS A 84 3.08 -1.36 -9.27
N LYS A 85 3.09 -0.02 -9.20
CA LYS A 85 4.02 0.82 -9.96
C LYS A 85 5.47 0.63 -9.52
N SER A 86 5.76 0.51 -8.21
CA SER A 86 7.11 0.16 -7.72
C SER A 86 7.59 -1.18 -8.24
N PHE A 87 6.73 -2.20 -8.18
CA PHE A 87 7.10 -3.55 -8.63
C PHE A 87 7.27 -3.64 -10.15
N ASP A 88 6.53 -2.86 -10.93
CA ASP A 88 6.73 -2.77 -12.38
C ASP A 88 8.13 -2.22 -12.71
N ILE A 89 8.54 -1.13 -12.05
CA ILE A 89 9.87 -0.51 -12.24
C ILE A 89 10.98 -1.51 -11.85
N LEU A 90 10.81 -2.23 -10.75
CA LEU A 90 11.72 -3.30 -10.34
C LEU A 90 11.80 -4.42 -11.39
N SER A 91 10.68 -4.82 -12.00
CA SER A 91 10.69 -5.86 -13.03
C SER A 91 11.48 -5.45 -14.27
N VAL A 92 11.39 -4.17 -14.67
CA VAL A 92 12.11 -3.62 -15.83
C VAL A 92 13.60 -3.49 -15.55
N LYS A 93 13.98 -3.03 -14.36
CA LYS A 93 15.38 -2.83 -13.97
C LYS A 93 16.11 -4.13 -13.61
N SER A 94 15.43 -5.06 -12.92
CA SER A 94 16.00 -6.35 -12.54
C SER A 94 15.88 -7.41 -13.64
N GLY A 95 15.12 -7.16 -14.70
CA GLY A 95 14.86 -8.10 -15.80
C GLY A 95 13.97 -9.29 -15.41
N GLU A 96 13.38 -9.26 -14.21
CA GLU A 96 12.65 -10.38 -13.61
C GLU A 96 11.14 -10.13 -13.62
N LYS A 97 10.41 -10.99 -14.35
CA LYS A 97 8.95 -10.86 -14.55
C LYS A 97 8.14 -11.13 -13.28
N MET A 98 8.70 -11.85 -12.32
CA MET A 98 8.04 -12.22 -11.06
C MET A 98 7.63 -11.00 -10.23
N PHE A 99 8.36 -9.89 -10.32
CA PHE A 99 7.97 -8.64 -9.67
C PHE A 99 6.71 -8.02 -10.26
N SER A 100 6.59 -7.98 -11.59
CA SER A 100 5.38 -7.46 -12.24
C SER A 100 4.15 -8.31 -11.88
N THR A 101 4.32 -9.63 -11.84
CA THR A 101 3.26 -10.55 -11.38
C THR A 101 2.89 -10.30 -9.92
N ALA A 102 3.86 -10.13 -9.01
CA ALA A 102 3.59 -9.82 -7.60
C ALA A 102 2.82 -8.49 -7.45
N GLY A 103 3.21 -7.45 -8.17
CA GLY A 103 2.53 -6.15 -8.15
C GLY A 103 1.09 -6.22 -8.69
N LEU A 104 0.86 -6.99 -9.76
CA LEU A 104 -0.49 -7.23 -10.28
C LEU A 104 -1.36 -8.00 -9.28
N LEU A 105 -0.84 -9.06 -8.65
CA LEU A 105 -1.57 -9.79 -7.62
C LEU A 105 -1.87 -8.90 -6.42
N LEU A 106 -0.99 -7.97 -6.05
CA LEU A 106 -1.23 -7.03 -4.96
C LEU A 106 -2.36 -6.05 -5.32
N LEU A 107 -2.41 -5.57 -6.57
CA LEU A 107 -3.50 -4.73 -7.06
C LEU A 107 -4.83 -5.50 -7.12
N ILE A 108 -4.85 -6.70 -7.72
CA ILE A 108 -6.04 -7.57 -7.74
C ILE A 108 -6.47 -7.90 -6.31
N GLY A 109 -5.53 -8.20 -5.42
CA GLY A 109 -5.80 -8.50 -4.02
C GLY A 109 -6.41 -7.32 -3.28
N ALA A 110 -5.91 -6.11 -3.51
CA ALA A 110 -6.49 -4.89 -2.99
C ALA A 110 -7.91 -4.65 -3.51
N LEU A 111 -8.17 -4.90 -4.78
CA LEU A 111 -9.53 -4.80 -5.34
C LEU A 111 -10.47 -5.87 -4.74
N LEU A 112 -9.99 -7.09 -4.51
CA LEU A 112 -10.75 -8.20 -3.92
C LEU A 112 -10.86 -8.14 -2.39
N THR A 113 -10.26 -7.15 -1.71
CA THR A 113 -10.36 -7.04 -0.23
C THR A 113 -11.79 -6.91 0.24
N ILE A 114 -12.68 -6.38 -0.61
CA ILE A 114 -14.09 -6.20 -0.31
C ILE A 114 -14.82 -7.52 0.01
N ILE A 115 -14.33 -8.67 -0.47
CA ILE A 115 -14.94 -10.01 -0.24
C ILE A 115 -14.08 -10.86 0.71
N LEU A 116 -13.15 -10.28 1.47
CA LEU A 116 -12.21 -11.01 2.37
C LEU A 116 -11.18 -11.88 1.61
N VAL A 117 -11.51 -12.38 0.43
CA VAL A 117 -10.63 -13.11 -0.51
C VAL A 117 -9.38 -12.29 -0.83
N GLY A 118 -9.48 -10.96 -0.88
CA GLY A 118 -8.34 -10.08 -1.12
C GLY A 118 -7.23 -10.20 -0.09
N PHE A 119 -7.52 -10.58 1.16
CA PHE A 119 -6.48 -10.86 2.16
C PHE A 119 -5.62 -12.07 1.75
N VAL A 120 -6.25 -13.13 1.26
CA VAL A 120 -5.55 -14.34 0.78
C VAL A 120 -4.70 -14.00 -0.44
N VAL A 121 -5.28 -13.26 -1.40
CA VAL A 121 -4.56 -12.86 -2.62
C VAL A 121 -3.37 -11.96 -2.31
N MET A 122 -3.52 -11.00 -1.39
CA MET A 122 -2.39 -10.20 -0.92
C MET A 122 -1.34 -11.08 -0.25
N PHE A 123 -1.73 -12.03 0.59
CA PHE A 123 -0.77 -12.94 1.21
C PHE A 123 0.07 -13.70 0.16
N VAL A 124 -0.57 -14.20 -0.90
CA VAL A 124 0.12 -14.81 -2.05
C VAL A 124 1.03 -13.80 -2.76
N ALA A 125 0.58 -12.56 -2.95
CA ALA A 125 1.39 -11.50 -3.56
C ALA A 125 2.68 -11.21 -2.76
N TRP A 126 2.60 -11.25 -1.43
CA TRP A 126 3.76 -11.09 -0.55
C TRP A 126 4.77 -12.24 -0.69
N ILE A 127 4.30 -13.48 -0.83
CA ILE A 127 5.16 -14.64 -1.12
C ILE A 127 5.85 -14.46 -2.48
N LEU A 128 5.10 -14.09 -3.51
CA LEU A 128 5.63 -13.82 -4.85
C LEU A 128 6.66 -12.69 -4.85
N ALA A 129 6.42 -11.62 -4.09
CA ALA A 129 7.39 -10.55 -3.91
C ALA A 129 8.68 -11.09 -3.28
N ALA A 130 8.59 -11.91 -2.22
CA ALA A 130 9.76 -12.51 -1.58
C ALA A 130 10.57 -13.40 -2.55
N VAL A 131 9.89 -14.26 -3.32
CA VAL A 131 10.53 -15.09 -4.36
C VAL A 131 11.19 -14.21 -5.43
N ALA A 132 10.54 -13.13 -5.84
CA ALA A 132 11.09 -12.19 -6.81
C ALA A 132 12.37 -11.51 -6.30
N PHE A 133 12.41 -11.11 -5.03
CA PHE A 133 13.64 -10.58 -4.40
C PHE A 133 14.78 -11.58 -4.39
N PHE A 134 14.51 -12.86 -4.13
CA PHE A 134 15.53 -13.91 -4.20
C PHE A 134 15.93 -14.28 -5.63
N SER A 135 15.08 -14.02 -6.62
CA SER A 135 15.36 -14.27 -8.04
C SER A 135 16.19 -13.14 -8.69
N ILE A 136 16.35 -11.98 -8.04
CA ILE A 136 17.27 -10.95 -8.51
C ILE A 136 18.69 -11.54 -8.50
N LYS A 137 19.24 -11.79 -9.67
CA LYS A 137 20.69 -11.91 -9.84
C LYS A 137 21.25 -10.50 -9.69
N THR A 138 21.86 -10.20 -8.55
CA THR A 138 22.44 -8.88 -8.24
C THR A 138 23.22 -8.37 -9.46
N PRO A 139 22.96 -7.15 -9.98
CA PRO A 139 23.91 -6.51 -10.87
C PRO A 139 25.26 -6.49 -10.15
N ALA A 140 26.29 -6.97 -10.83
CA ALA A 140 27.63 -7.00 -10.28
C ALA A 140 27.98 -5.63 -9.69
N ARG A 141 28.36 -5.62 -8.41
CA ARG A 141 29.10 -4.56 -7.72
C ARG A 141 30.01 -3.86 -8.74
N LEU A 142 29.66 -2.65 -9.18
CA LEU A 142 30.66 -1.81 -9.82
C LEU A 142 31.71 -1.57 -8.72
N PRO A 143 32.99 -1.93 -8.96
CA PRO A 143 34.04 -1.68 -8.00
C PRO A 143 33.99 -0.20 -7.62
N SER A 144 33.86 0.08 -6.33
CA SER A 144 34.14 1.39 -5.78
C SER A 144 35.52 1.80 -6.29
N GLU A 145 35.56 2.77 -7.19
CA GLU A 145 36.79 3.33 -7.70
C GLU A 145 37.63 3.78 -6.49
N PRO A 146 38.89 3.31 -6.37
CA PRO A 146 39.73 3.67 -5.24
C PRO A 146 39.90 5.19 -5.17
N PRO A 147 39.92 5.78 -3.96
CA PRO A 147 40.15 7.21 -3.81
C PRO A 147 41.52 7.56 -4.41
N THR A 148 41.51 8.35 -5.48
CA THR A 148 42.70 8.98 -6.03
C THR A 148 43.21 10.03 -5.04
N THR A 149 44.34 9.72 -4.41
CA THR A 149 45.25 10.66 -3.73
C THR A 149 45.63 11.83 -4.62
#